data_AF-D6WDT8-F1
#
_entry.id   AF-D6WDT8-F1
#
_cell.length_a   1.000
_cell.length_b   1.000
_cell.length_c   1.000
_cell.angle_alpha   90.00
_cell.angle_beta   90.00
_cell.angle_gamma   90.00
#
_symmetry.space_group_name_H-M   'P 1'
#
loop_
_entity.id
_entity.type
_entity.pdbx_description
1 polymer ?
#
loop_
_entity_poly.entity_id
_entity_poly.type
_entity_poly.pdbx_seq_one_letter_code
_entity_poly.pdbx_strand_id
1 'polypeptide(L)'
;MQSHPKLMELRPDRSLLNSDFDGYKLSLAEIPTISEQLKVPVDRLVPDVNQYSLLHAKLFALHNHLISENDNESVYFVDKELNVQKFSIESLTHTFCKTTVWTLPLQRERSFGDYNISLKFASSQIAVVADGMGYLYVLDRGCRDIDDKWKILFSGDVTGPDQKFVVTDVVFKEAPKPHLHLLLTSIRQREANERNSTILHWITLEKSDSWNQVALRELTVKGFVQYANFERTCDAVYVISDDGCKFTLDSENEIKKAEEIQVEKKYKWSQTSEDLTIKFPLPENFKKNLVHVTTEPTHISLKYENETLLTGKLYHQIDPDVTCWTIESSTLVLTLQKCESGLMWPEIVEGGDVFGEYLPDPALVSEIAERLAPLTSDTEMGPPTGTTFNSQQVEECDFECDKLTVFERVSRDSHEVTHKINLGSHQVLLSVGLEENQPLAVGIRSDVDTCIWQPTNENEFRLVHKGTLLALGYIQASKQQMKFFVASPDLSYAAICESTKHIFIYCQNKSIGLNQLRNRTTGKRVNALAQQQVFSLPSNEEILGIYASNTCLYVLGENFITALKL
;
A
#
# COMPACT_ATOMS: atom_id res chain seq x y z
N MET A 1 25.13 7.21 13.00
CA MET A 1 24.57 5.90 13.37
C MET A 1 23.16 5.87 12.83
N GLN A 2 22.90 5.11 11.76
CA GLN A 2 21.53 4.87 11.29
C GLN A 2 20.81 4.06 12.35
N SER A 3 19.65 4.53 12.81
CA SER A 3 18.78 3.73 13.66
C SER A 3 18.04 2.74 12.79
N HIS A 4 18.27 1.45 12.98
CA HIS A 4 17.43 0.43 12.36
C HIS A 4 15.99 0.56 12.86
N PRO A 5 14.97 0.37 12.00
CA PRO A 5 13.57 0.43 12.41
C PRO A 5 13.30 -0.62 13.48
N LYS A 6 12.46 -0.29 14.46
CA LYS A 6 11.96 -1.27 15.42
C LYS A 6 11.07 -2.27 14.68
N LEU A 7 11.52 -3.52 14.60
CA LEU A 7 10.74 -4.61 14.02
C LEU A 7 9.64 -5.04 15.00
N MET A 8 8.44 -5.23 14.47
CA MET A 8 7.25 -5.61 15.23
C MET A 8 6.52 -6.77 14.55
N GLU A 9 5.80 -7.55 15.36
CA GLU A 9 4.97 -8.67 14.90
C GLU A 9 3.51 -8.42 15.26
N LEU A 10 2.60 -8.80 14.37
CA LEU A 10 1.17 -8.83 14.65
C LEU A 10 0.83 -10.11 15.41
N ARG A 11 0.20 -9.95 16.57
CA ARG A 11 -0.26 -11.07 17.42
C ARG A 11 -1.73 -10.90 17.73
N PRO A 12 -2.63 -11.60 17.01
CA PRO A 12 -4.06 -11.48 17.24
C PRO A 12 -4.42 -11.74 18.70
N ASP A 13 -5.21 -10.85 19.28
CA ASP A 13 -5.81 -11.08 20.60
C ASP A 13 -6.80 -12.25 20.51
N ARG A 14 -6.47 -13.34 21.20
CA ARG A 14 -7.27 -14.58 21.23
C ARG A 14 -8.68 -14.37 21.79
N SER A 15 -8.90 -13.36 22.61
CA SER A 15 -10.22 -13.05 23.17
C SER A 15 -11.20 -12.50 22.13
N LEU A 16 -10.68 -11.99 21.00
CA LEU A 16 -11.46 -11.43 19.89
C LEU A 16 -11.67 -12.43 18.74
N LEU A 17 -10.98 -13.58 18.79
CA LEU A 17 -11.13 -14.68 17.85
C LEU A 17 -12.21 -15.67 18.31
N ASN A 18 -12.77 -16.42 17.36
CA ASN A 18 -13.73 -17.47 17.64
C ASN A 18 -13.40 -18.74 16.85
N SER A 19 -12.72 -19.69 17.50
CA SER A 19 -12.39 -20.99 16.93
C SER A 19 -13.60 -21.89 16.66
N ASP A 20 -14.73 -21.61 17.32
CA ASP A 20 -15.96 -22.40 17.21
C ASP A 20 -16.93 -21.79 16.16
N PHE A 21 -16.45 -20.89 15.30
CA PHE A 21 -17.28 -20.24 14.29
C PHE A 21 -17.64 -21.20 13.15
N ASP A 22 -18.88 -21.71 13.18
CA ASP A 22 -19.43 -22.66 12.19
C ASP A 22 -19.93 -22.03 10.86
N GLY A 23 -19.50 -20.80 10.56
CA GLY A 23 -19.84 -20.09 9.33
C GLY A 23 -21.20 -19.40 9.30
N TYR A 24 -21.38 -18.55 8.28
CA TYR A 24 -22.61 -17.78 8.04
C TYR A 24 -23.72 -18.65 7.47
N LYS A 25 -24.97 -18.44 7.91
CA LYS A 25 -26.16 -19.09 7.33
C LYS A 25 -26.86 -18.14 6.37
N LEU A 26 -27.25 -18.66 5.21
CA LEU A 26 -27.97 -17.89 4.20
C LEU A 26 -29.33 -17.45 4.76
N SER A 27 -29.61 -16.14 4.67
CA SER A 27 -30.89 -15.54 4.97
C SER A 27 -31.53 -15.04 3.67
N LEU A 28 -32.81 -15.39 3.48
CA LEU A 28 -33.62 -14.93 2.35
C LEU A 28 -34.55 -13.77 2.76
N ALA A 29 -34.34 -13.20 3.95
CA ALA A 29 -35.09 -12.04 4.40
C ALA A 29 -34.83 -10.87 3.45
N GLU A 30 -35.90 -10.17 3.07
CA GLU A 30 -35.79 -8.94 2.28
C GLU A 30 -35.02 -7.89 3.07
N ILE A 31 -34.11 -7.19 2.38
CA ILE A 31 -33.37 -6.07 2.94
C ILE A 31 -34.15 -4.80 2.60
N PRO A 32 -34.63 -4.02 3.59
CA PRO A 32 -35.28 -2.76 3.30
C PRO A 32 -34.35 -1.86 2.47
N THR A 33 -34.82 -1.47 1.30
CA THR A 33 -34.01 -0.83 0.27
C THR A 33 -34.63 0.50 -0.12
N ILE A 34 -33.81 1.54 -0.17
CA ILE A 34 -34.17 2.87 -0.67
C ILE A 34 -33.28 3.11 -1.89
N SER A 35 -33.87 3.40 -3.05
CA SER A 35 -33.13 3.67 -4.28
C SER A 35 -33.64 4.94 -4.96
N GLU A 36 -32.73 5.73 -5.52
CA GLU A 36 -33.04 6.90 -6.34
C GLU A 36 -32.24 6.88 -7.64
N GLN A 37 -32.90 7.24 -8.74
CA GLN A 37 -32.26 7.46 -10.04
C GLN A 37 -31.71 8.88 -10.11
N LEU A 38 -30.42 8.98 -10.44
CA LEU A 38 -29.71 10.25 -10.53
C LEU A 38 -30.09 10.96 -11.84
N LYS A 39 -30.46 12.24 -11.71
CA LYS A 39 -30.75 13.10 -12.87
C LYS A 39 -29.49 13.43 -13.69
N VAL A 40 -28.37 13.58 -13.00
CA VAL A 40 -27.05 13.83 -13.57
C VAL A 40 -26.16 12.67 -13.13
N PRO A 41 -25.51 11.96 -14.06
CA PRO A 41 -24.66 10.83 -13.70
C PRO A 41 -23.46 11.24 -12.85
N VAL A 42 -22.89 10.28 -12.14
CA VAL A 42 -21.64 10.46 -11.38
C VAL A 42 -20.50 10.84 -12.32
N ASP A 43 -19.67 11.78 -11.89
CA ASP A 43 -18.43 12.10 -12.57
C ASP A 43 -17.41 10.99 -12.37
N ARG A 44 -17.01 10.38 -13.49
CA ARG A 44 -16.09 9.25 -13.51
C ARG A 44 -15.18 9.34 -14.72
N LEU A 45 -13.89 9.32 -14.46
CA LEU A 45 -12.83 9.14 -15.44
C LEU A 45 -12.33 7.70 -15.44
N VAL A 46 -11.81 7.30 -16.59
CA VAL A 46 -11.13 6.02 -16.80
C VAL A 46 -9.69 6.29 -17.26
N PRO A 47 -8.75 5.36 -17.05
CA PRO A 47 -7.38 5.52 -17.52
C PRO A 47 -7.33 5.71 -19.03
N ASP A 48 -6.44 6.55 -19.50
CA ASP A 48 -6.15 6.71 -20.93
C ASP A 48 -4.91 5.94 -21.41
N VAL A 49 -4.57 6.12 -22.69
CA VAL A 49 -3.43 5.45 -23.35
C VAL A 49 -2.06 5.76 -22.74
N ASN A 50 -1.91 6.87 -22.02
CA ASN A 50 -0.68 7.25 -21.34
C ASN A 50 -0.65 6.77 -19.88
N GLN A 51 -1.78 6.28 -19.36
CA GLN A 51 -1.96 5.80 -17.99
C GLN A 51 -2.07 4.26 -17.93
N TYR A 52 -1.19 3.56 -18.66
CA TYR A 52 -1.25 2.10 -18.84
C TYR A 52 -0.60 1.29 -17.71
N SER A 53 0.00 1.93 -16.70
CA SER A 53 0.69 1.19 -15.63
C SER A 53 -0.28 0.55 -14.66
N LEU A 54 0.12 -0.56 -14.04
CA LEU A 54 -0.67 -1.24 -13.00
C LEU A 54 -1.05 -0.29 -11.86
N LEU A 55 -0.18 0.68 -11.52
CA LEU A 55 -0.47 1.69 -10.50
C LEU A 55 -1.64 2.58 -10.92
N HIS A 56 -1.67 3.02 -12.19
CA HIS A 56 -2.78 3.81 -12.71
C HIS A 56 -4.05 2.97 -12.76
N ALA A 57 -3.98 1.72 -13.25
CA ALA A 57 -5.12 0.82 -13.24
C ALA A 57 -5.73 0.68 -11.84
N LYS A 58 -4.89 0.47 -10.80
CA LYS A 58 -5.36 0.42 -9.40
C LYS A 58 -5.91 1.76 -8.91
N LEU A 59 -5.27 2.88 -9.20
CA LEU A 59 -5.71 4.22 -8.80
C LEU A 59 -7.13 4.54 -9.30
N PHE A 60 -7.45 4.15 -10.53
CA PHE A 60 -8.77 4.39 -11.12
C PHE A 60 -9.79 3.30 -10.76
N ALA A 61 -9.40 2.02 -10.78
CA ALA A 61 -10.33 0.90 -10.53
C ALA A 61 -10.80 0.85 -9.07
N LEU A 62 -9.92 1.20 -8.13
CA LEU A 62 -10.21 1.19 -6.68
C LEU A 62 -10.70 2.54 -6.16
N HIS A 63 -10.89 3.54 -7.04
CA HIS A 63 -11.41 4.84 -6.64
C HIS A 63 -12.87 4.70 -6.17
N ASN A 64 -13.12 5.06 -4.91
CA ASN A 64 -14.46 5.07 -4.35
C ASN A 64 -15.08 6.46 -4.54
N HIS A 65 -16.04 6.58 -5.46
CA HIS A 65 -16.73 7.83 -5.76
C HIS A 65 -17.75 8.25 -4.68
N LEU A 66 -18.00 7.39 -3.69
CA LEU A 66 -18.94 7.65 -2.59
C LEU A 66 -18.17 7.87 -1.29
N ILE A 67 -18.34 9.03 -0.69
CA ILE A 67 -17.65 9.42 0.54
C ILE A 67 -18.68 9.79 1.60
N SER A 68 -18.34 9.56 2.87
CA SER A 68 -19.19 9.92 4.00
C SER A 68 -18.35 10.43 5.15
N GLU A 69 -19.03 11.01 6.13
CA GLU A 69 -18.47 11.40 7.42
C GLU A 69 -18.87 10.35 8.46
N ASN A 70 -17.96 9.96 9.35
CA ASN A 70 -18.15 8.82 10.27
C ASN A 70 -19.40 8.91 11.18
N ASP A 71 -19.99 10.10 11.36
CA ASP A 71 -21.06 10.35 12.33
C ASP A 71 -22.43 10.71 11.69
N ASN A 72 -22.47 10.93 10.37
CA ASN A 72 -23.68 11.39 9.71
C ASN A 72 -24.05 10.41 8.61
N GLU A 73 -25.27 9.85 8.64
CA GLU A 73 -25.89 9.01 7.59
C GLU A 73 -26.07 9.75 6.23
N SER A 74 -25.26 10.79 6.01
CA SER A 74 -25.11 11.54 4.78
C SER A 74 -23.93 10.99 3.97
N VAL A 75 -24.15 10.77 2.69
CA VAL A 75 -23.13 10.37 1.74
C VAL A 75 -23.01 11.42 0.63
N TYR A 76 -21.83 11.51 0.04
CA TYR A 76 -21.44 12.56 -0.88
C TYR A 76 -20.77 11.96 -2.12
N PHE A 77 -21.06 12.52 -3.28
CA PHE A 77 -20.37 12.21 -4.54
C PHE A 77 -20.33 13.46 -5.44
N VAL A 78 -19.56 13.40 -6.52
CA VAL A 78 -19.50 14.46 -7.54
C VAL A 78 -20.19 14.01 -8.81
N ASP A 79 -21.08 14.83 -9.36
CA ASP A 79 -21.77 14.55 -10.62
C ASP A 79 -21.04 15.15 -11.84
N LYS A 80 -21.44 14.77 -13.06
CA LYS A 80 -20.83 15.24 -14.32
C LYS A 80 -20.95 16.75 -14.55
N GLU A 81 -21.82 17.44 -13.82
CA GLU A 81 -21.91 18.92 -13.80
C GLU A 81 -20.96 19.54 -12.76
N LEU A 82 -20.10 18.71 -12.14
CA LEU A 82 -19.13 19.07 -11.12
C LEU A 82 -19.75 19.61 -9.84
N ASN A 83 -20.98 19.19 -9.55
CA ASN A 83 -21.63 19.48 -8.28
C ASN A 83 -21.29 18.39 -7.27
N VAL A 84 -20.93 18.80 -6.05
CA VAL A 84 -20.91 17.92 -4.89
C VAL A 84 -22.34 17.73 -4.41
N GLN A 85 -22.82 16.51 -4.52
CA GLN A 85 -24.17 16.10 -4.15
C GLN A 85 -24.15 15.43 -2.78
N LYS A 86 -24.95 15.93 -1.84
CA LYS A 86 -25.21 15.31 -0.54
C LYS A 86 -26.53 14.53 -0.62
N PHE A 87 -26.50 13.28 -0.17
CA PHE A 87 -27.66 12.44 0.02
C PHE A 87 -27.77 12.02 1.48
N SER A 88 -28.94 12.17 2.07
CA SER A 88 -29.25 11.72 3.43
C SER A 88 -30.61 11.01 3.44
N ILE A 89 -30.86 10.14 4.40
CA ILE A 89 -32.15 9.47 4.53
C ILE A 89 -33.03 10.28 5.48
N GLU A 90 -34.16 10.77 4.98
CA GLU A 90 -35.15 11.50 5.77
C GLU A 90 -35.84 10.54 6.75
N SER A 91 -35.83 10.87 8.04
CA SER A 91 -36.29 9.96 9.10
C SER A 91 -37.79 9.66 9.04
N LEU A 92 -38.61 10.64 8.60
CA LEU A 92 -40.06 10.49 8.56
C LEU A 92 -40.56 9.79 7.30
N THR A 93 -39.99 10.11 6.14
CA THR A 93 -40.47 9.60 4.85
C THR A 93 -39.72 8.35 4.41
N HIS A 94 -38.56 8.05 5.02
CA HIS A 94 -37.64 7.00 4.57
C HIS A 94 -37.28 7.11 3.09
N THR A 95 -37.13 8.35 2.61
CA THR A 95 -36.68 8.66 1.25
C THR A 95 -35.36 9.40 1.29
N PHE A 96 -34.64 9.41 0.17
CA PHE A 96 -33.48 10.26 0.04
C PHE A 96 -33.86 11.75 0.00
N CYS A 97 -33.09 12.56 0.71
CA CYS A 97 -33.05 14.00 0.60
C CYS A 97 -31.73 14.38 -0.09
N LYS A 98 -31.84 14.98 -1.28
CA LYS A 98 -30.73 15.43 -2.11
C LYS A 98 -30.48 16.92 -1.91
N THR A 99 -29.23 17.33 -1.74
CA THR A 99 -28.83 18.74 -1.68
C THR A 99 -27.50 18.96 -2.40
N THR A 100 -27.45 19.90 -3.35
CA THR A 100 -26.18 20.35 -3.93
C THR A 100 -25.49 21.28 -2.93
N VAL A 101 -24.34 20.87 -2.40
CA VAL A 101 -23.63 21.62 -1.35
C VAL A 101 -22.53 22.52 -1.90
N TRP A 102 -21.97 22.18 -3.06
CA TRP A 102 -20.91 22.96 -3.70
C TRP A 102 -20.79 22.61 -5.19
N THR A 103 -20.23 23.52 -5.98
CA THR A 103 -19.92 23.30 -7.41
C THR A 103 -18.45 23.65 -7.63
N LEU A 104 -17.69 22.73 -8.22
CA LEU A 104 -16.26 22.96 -8.48
C LEU A 104 -16.07 24.07 -9.53
N PRO A 105 -15.16 25.02 -9.31
CA PRO A 105 -14.74 25.93 -10.36
C PRO A 105 -13.79 25.20 -11.32
N LEU A 106 -14.16 25.10 -12.59
CA LEU A 106 -13.31 24.49 -13.61
C LEU A 106 -12.16 25.45 -13.97
N GLN A 107 -10.93 25.15 -13.54
CA GLN A 107 -9.76 26.00 -13.85
C GLN A 107 -9.35 25.89 -15.33
N ARG A 108 -9.46 24.68 -15.89
CA ARG A 108 -9.20 24.35 -17.29
C ARG A 108 -10.10 23.20 -17.73
N GLU A 109 -10.24 23.03 -19.04
CA GLU A 109 -10.86 21.82 -19.56
C GLU A 109 -10.04 20.58 -19.18
N ARG A 110 -10.76 19.47 -18.98
CA ARG A 110 -10.14 18.17 -18.73
C ARG A 110 -9.35 17.73 -19.95
N SER A 111 -8.19 17.15 -19.68
CA SER A 111 -7.27 16.66 -20.69
C SER A 111 -6.81 15.24 -20.36
N PHE A 112 -6.15 14.60 -21.32
CA PHE A 112 -5.56 13.29 -21.11
C PHE A 112 -4.59 13.32 -19.91
N GLY A 113 -4.71 12.29 -19.09
CA GLY A 113 -3.91 12.02 -17.92
C GLY A 113 -4.50 12.56 -16.62
N ASP A 114 -5.64 13.27 -16.66
CA ASP A 114 -6.32 13.79 -15.45
C ASP A 114 -6.87 12.65 -14.58
N TYR A 115 -6.92 12.87 -13.27
CA TYR A 115 -7.40 11.91 -12.28
C TYR A 115 -8.85 12.18 -11.89
N ASN A 116 -9.50 11.19 -11.28
CA ASN A 116 -10.81 11.37 -10.67
C ASN A 116 -10.77 12.44 -9.57
N ILE A 117 -11.86 13.20 -9.45
CA ILE A 117 -12.07 14.12 -8.33
C ILE A 117 -12.13 13.29 -7.04
N SER A 118 -11.48 13.77 -5.98
CA SER A 118 -11.47 13.11 -4.68
C SER A 118 -11.83 14.10 -3.58
N LEU A 119 -12.56 13.62 -2.58
CA LEU A 119 -13.04 14.43 -1.46
C LEU A 119 -12.81 13.69 -0.14
N LYS A 120 -12.40 14.43 0.89
CA LYS A 120 -12.29 13.94 2.27
C LYS A 120 -12.75 14.99 3.26
N PHE A 121 -13.26 14.54 4.40
CA PHE A 121 -13.62 15.40 5.52
C PHE A 121 -12.48 15.43 6.53
N ALA A 122 -12.02 16.63 6.85
CA ALA A 122 -11.01 16.85 7.89
C ALA A 122 -11.65 17.06 9.28
N SER A 123 -12.88 17.59 9.29
CA SER A 123 -13.71 17.77 10.48
C SER A 123 -15.17 17.97 10.09
N SER A 124 -16.04 18.18 11.08
CA SER A 124 -17.43 18.58 10.87
C SER A 124 -17.60 19.90 10.12
N GLN A 125 -16.56 20.74 10.07
CA GLN A 125 -16.56 22.07 9.45
C GLN A 125 -15.72 22.13 8.17
N ILE A 126 -14.71 21.28 8.01
CA ILE A 126 -13.75 21.37 6.91
C ILE A 126 -13.85 20.16 5.99
N ALA A 127 -14.08 20.42 4.71
CA ALA A 127 -13.93 19.45 3.63
C ALA A 127 -12.75 19.84 2.72
N VAL A 128 -12.13 18.83 2.10
CA VAL A 128 -11.03 19.00 1.15
C VAL A 128 -11.41 18.28 -0.13
N VAL A 129 -11.22 18.95 -1.26
CA VAL A 129 -11.44 18.40 -2.59
C VAL A 129 -10.18 18.58 -3.43
N ALA A 130 -9.69 17.52 -4.06
CA ALA A 130 -8.75 17.63 -5.16
C ALA A 130 -9.50 17.40 -6.47
N ASP A 131 -9.31 18.27 -7.45
CA ASP A 131 -10.03 18.20 -8.72
C ASP A 131 -9.47 17.16 -9.70
N GLY A 132 -8.35 16.52 -9.35
CA GLY A 132 -7.64 15.55 -10.18
C GLY A 132 -6.84 16.17 -11.34
N MET A 133 -6.82 17.50 -11.46
CA MET A 133 -6.16 18.26 -12.51
C MET A 133 -4.95 19.05 -12.00
N GLY A 134 -4.74 19.08 -10.68
CA GLY A 134 -3.62 19.74 -10.00
C GLY A 134 -4.03 20.82 -9.01
N TYR A 135 -5.33 21.05 -8.79
CA TYR A 135 -5.82 22.02 -7.82
C TYR A 135 -6.46 21.35 -6.60
N LEU A 136 -6.15 21.91 -5.43
CA LEU A 136 -6.74 21.56 -4.16
C LEU A 136 -7.69 22.68 -3.71
N TYR A 137 -8.81 22.31 -3.11
CA TYR A 137 -9.78 23.20 -2.49
C TYR A 137 -10.01 22.80 -1.04
N VAL A 138 -9.86 23.75 -0.11
CA VAL A 138 -10.32 23.60 1.29
C VAL A 138 -11.60 24.38 1.44
N LEU A 139 -12.64 23.73 1.98
CA LEU A 139 -13.99 24.24 2.01
C LEU A 139 -14.51 24.34 3.44
N ASP A 140 -15.12 25.46 3.78
CA ASP A 140 -15.95 25.66 4.97
C ASP A 140 -17.35 25.13 4.68
N ARG A 141 -17.79 24.17 5.48
CA ARG A 141 -19.12 23.56 5.38
C ARG A 141 -20.21 24.41 6.02
N GLY A 142 -19.85 25.46 6.76
CA GLY A 142 -20.79 26.35 7.45
C GLY A 142 -21.59 25.65 8.55
N CYS A 143 -22.59 26.36 9.10
CA CYS A 143 -23.55 25.77 10.03
C CYS A 143 -24.64 25.06 9.23
N ARG A 144 -24.89 23.78 9.52
CA ARG A 144 -25.69 22.81 8.73
C ARG A 144 -27.18 23.15 8.58
N ASP A 145 -27.63 24.28 9.12
CA ASP A 145 -29.05 24.61 9.29
C ASP A 145 -29.60 25.63 8.26
N ILE A 146 -28.76 26.41 7.55
CA ILE A 146 -29.24 27.64 6.86
C ILE A 146 -29.10 27.65 5.33
N ASP A 147 -28.28 26.80 4.70
CA ASP A 147 -28.30 26.60 3.23
C ASP A 147 -27.41 25.44 2.75
N ASP A 148 -26.67 24.77 3.65
CA ASP A 148 -25.70 23.68 3.40
C ASP A 148 -24.70 23.96 2.25
N LYS A 149 -24.52 25.23 1.87
CA LYS A 149 -23.61 25.68 0.82
C LYS A 149 -22.21 25.90 1.37
N TRP A 150 -21.25 25.19 0.80
CA TRP A 150 -19.86 25.28 1.21
C TRP A 150 -19.15 26.47 0.56
N LYS A 151 -18.20 27.05 1.30
CA LYS A 151 -17.42 28.21 0.87
C LYS A 151 -15.94 27.87 0.76
N ILE A 152 -15.27 28.39 -0.27
CA ILE A 152 -13.84 28.17 -0.46
C ILE A 152 -13.07 28.96 0.61
N LEU A 153 -12.26 28.25 1.39
CA LEU A 153 -11.30 28.78 2.36
C LEU A 153 -9.88 28.88 1.78
N PHE A 154 -9.54 27.95 0.89
CA PHE A 154 -8.27 27.89 0.17
C PHE A 154 -8.51 27.25 -1.20
N SER A 155 -7.80 27.73 -2.21
CA SER A 155 -7.71 27.06 -3.50
C SER A 155 -6.34 27.31 -4.13
N GLY A 156 -5.68 26.27 -4.62
CA GLY A 156 -4.41 26.43 -5.32
C GLY A 156 -3.75 25.12 -5.73
N ASP A 157 -2.72 25.25 -6.55
CA ASP A 157 -1.73 24.20 -6.78
C ASP A 157 -0.82 24.08 -5.56
N VAL A 158 -0.72 22.88 -5.00
CA VAL A 158 0.03 22.59 -3.77
C VAL A 158 1.24 21.67 -3.98
N THR A 159 1.41 21.13 -5.18
CA THR A 159 2.47 20.16 -5.51
C THR A 159 3.40 20.65 -6.62
N GLY A 160 3.08 21.77 -7.24
CA GLY A 160 3.79 22.31 -8.39
C GLY A 160 3.11 21.96 -9.71
N PRO A 161 3.52 22.66 -10.80
CA PRO A 161 2.79 22.67 -12.05
C PRO A 161 2.71 21.27 -12.66
N ASP A 162 1.58 20.99 -13.33
CA ASP A 162 1.26 19.74 -14.03
C ASP A 162 1.25 18.46 -13.17
N GLN A 163 1.37 18.57 -11.84
CA GLN A 163 1.28 17.44 -10.93
C GLN A 163 -0.18 17.15 -10.55
N LYS A 164 -0.66 15.99 -10.96
CA LYS A 164 -2.03 15.53 -10.72
C LYS A 164 -2.05 14.64 -9.48
N PHE A 165 -3.10 14.74 -8.67
CA PHE A 165 -3.19 14.01 -7.41
C PHE A 165 -4.62 13.77 -6.97
N VAL A 166 -4.80 12.78 -6.09
CA VAL A 166 -6.04 12.53 -5.35
C VAL A 166 -5.79 12.66 -3.84
N VAL A 167 -6.82 13.04 -3.08
CA VAL A 167 -6.75 13.10 -1.61
C VAL A 167 -6.82 11.69 -1.04
N THR A 168 -5.79 11.29 -0.31
CA THR A 168 -5.71 10.00 0.36
C THR A 168 -6.17 10.10 1.81
N ASP A 169 -5.64 11.08 2.53
CA ASP A 169 -5.98 11.31 3.94
C ASP A 169 -5.87 12.80 4.31
N VAL A 170 -6.57 13.19 5.37
CA VAL A 170 -6.58 14.57 5.86
C VAL A 170 -6.78 14.61 7.37
N VAL A 171 -5.98 15.45 8.05
CA VAL A 171 -6.11 15.69 9.49
C VAL A 171 -6.11 17.18 9.77
N PHE A 172 -7.15 17.65 10.45
CA PHE A 172 -7.23 19.02 10.95
C PHE A 172 -6.82 19.10 12.43
N LYS A 173 -5.98 20.09 12.75
CA LYS A 173 -5.51 20.39 14.11
C LYS A 173 -5.95 21.81 14.47
N GLU A 174 -6.75 21.97 15.51
CA GLU A 174 -7.36 23.26 15.86
C GLU A 174 -6.45 24.23 16.64
N ALA A 175 -5.54 23.75 17.49
CA ALA A 175 -4.80 24.58 18.45
C ALA A 175 -3.33 24.18 18.61
N PRO A 176 -2.40 25.12 18.96
CA PRO A 176 -2.61 26.56 19.21
C PRO A 176 -2.71 27.43 17.94
N LYS A 177 -2.27 26.92 16.79
CA LYS A 177 -2.52 27.48 15.46
C LYS A 177 -3.25 26.42 14.63
N PRO A 178 -4.30 26.76 13.86
CA PRO A 178 -4.98 25.77 13.07
C PRO A 178 -4.09 25.28 11.92
N HIS A 179 -3.84 23.97 11.87
CA HIS A 179 -3.08 23.33 10.79
C HIS A 179 -3.95 22.28 10.10
N LEU A 180 -3.78 22.16 8.78
CA LEU A 180 -4.38 21.12 7.97
C LEU A 180 -3.25 20.32 7.33
N HIS A 181 -3.15 19.04 7.69
CA HIS A 181 -2.24 18.11 7.06
C HIS A 181 -3.00 17.31 6.00
N LEU A 182 -2.44 17.27 4.80
CA LEU A 182 -3.05 16.64 3.62
C LEU A 182 -2.08 15.63 3.07
N LEU A 183 -2.56 14.40 2.86
CA LEU A 183 -1.83 13.35 2.20
C LEU A 183 -2.45 13.14 0.83
N LEU A 184 -1.71 13.45 -0.23
CA LEU A 184 -2.17 13.36 -1.60
C LEU A 184 -1.38 12.29 -2.33
N THR A 185 -2.04 11.46 -3.12
CA THR A 185 -1.39 10.42 -3.92
C THR A 185 -1.31 10.83 -5.37
N SER A 186 -0.13 10.61 -5.97
CA SER A 186 0.07 10.71 -7.42
C SER A 186 0.96 9.58 -7.92
N ILE A 187 0.95 9.36 -9.23
CA ILE A 187 1.84 8.41 -9.88
C ILE A 187 2.80 9.21 -10.75
N ARG A 188 4.10 8.94 -10.59
CA ARG A 188 5.16 9.63 -11.32
C ARG A 188 6.12 8.61 -11.91
N GLN A 189 6.50 8.84 -13.16
CA GLN A 189 7.64 8.20 -13.80
C GLN A 189 8.81 9.18 -13.75
N ARG A 190 9.91 8.82 -13.07
CA ARG A 190 11.07 9.72 -12.95
C ARG A 190 11.93 9.74 -14.21
N GLU A 191 12.17 8.57 -14.79
CA GLU A 191 12.92 8.40 -16.04
C GLU A 191 12.14 7.53 -17.02
N ALA A 192 12.28 7.76 -18.32
CA ALA A 192 11.53 7.03 -19.35
C ALA A 192 11.73 5.49 -19.31
N ASN A 193 12.87 5.04 -18.77
CA ASN A 193 13.21 3.63 -18.62
C ASN A 193 12.84 3.05 -17.24
N GLU A 194 12.42 3.89 -16.28
CA GLU A 194 12.02 3.44 -14.95
C GLU A 194 10.53 3.09 -14.89
N ARG A 195 10.19 2.16 -14.00
CA ARG A 195 8.79 1.87 -13.68
C ARG A 195 8.15 3.05 -12.96
N ASN A 196 6.84 3.21 -13.16
CA ASN A 196 6.05 4.16 -12.39
C ASN A 196 6.18 3.90 -10.89
N SER A 197 6.26 4.98 -10.12
CA SER A 197 6.28 4.96 -8.65
C SER A 197 5.09 5.75 -8.09
N THR A 198 4.63 5.37 -6.92
CA THR A 198 3.64 6.14 -6.16
C THR A 198 4.34 7.21 -5.33
N ILE A 199 3.88 8.45 -5.45
CA ILE A 199 4.36 9.59 -4.67
C ILE A 199 3.23 10.02 -3.73
N LEU A 200 3.54 10.02 -2.43
CA LEU A 200 2.71 10.57 -1.37
C LEU A 200 3.19 11.99 -1.06
N HIS A 201 2.38 12.99 -1.39
CA HIS A 201 2.61 14.39 -1.06
C HIS A 201 2.02 14.68 0.30
N TRP A 202 2.86 15.07 1.25
CA TRP A 202 2.44 15.56 2.54
C TRP A 202 2.51 17.08 2.55
N ILE A 203 1.35 17.70 2.40
CA ILE A 203 1.17 19.16 2.45
C ILE A 203 0.75 19.57 3.85
N THR A 204 1.30 20.69 4.33
CA THR A 204 0.78 21.35 5.54
C THR A 204 0.32 22.75 5.19
N LEU A 205 -0.95 23.04 5.47
CA LEU A 205 -1.49 24.39 5.44
C LEU A 205 -1.59 24.92 6.87
N GLU A 206 -1.18 26.16 7.10
CA GLU A 206 -1.37 26.88 8.36
C GLU A 206 -2.40 27.98 8.14
N LYS A 207 -3.33 28.13 9.08
CA LYS A 207 -4.28 29.25 9.11
C LYS A 207 -3.70 30.38 9.96
N SER A 208 -3.30 31.46 9.31
CA SER A 208 -3.03 32.75 9.95
C SER A 208 -4.27 33.64 9.77
N ASP A 209 -4.23 34.59 8.83
CA ASP A 209 -5.41 35.34 8.37
C ASP A 209 -6.19 34.55 7.31
N SER A 210 -5.45 33.87 6.44
CA SER A 210 -5.92 32.92 5.44
C SER A 210 -5.17 31.59 5.60
N TRP A 211 -5.68 30.54 4.96
CA TRP A 211 -4.94 29.31 4.80
C TRP A 211 -3.79 29.53 3.82
N ASN A 212 -2.59 29.14 4.22
CA ASN A 212 -1.39 29.23 3.40
C ASN A 212 -0.61 27.93 3.49
N GLN A 213 -0.02 27.51 2.39
CA GLN A 213 0.89 26.36 2.38
C GLN A 213 2.21 26.74 3.04
N VAL A 214 2.56 26.02 4.10
CA VAL A 214 3.81 26.22 4.85
C VAL A 214 4.81 25.10 4.60
N ALA A 215 4.34 23.94 4.15
CA ALA A 215 5.22 22.80 3.88
C ALA A 215 4.75 21.93 2.71
N LEU A 216 5.72 21.40 1.96
CA LEU A 216 5.58 20.34 0.98
C LEU A 216 6.63 19.28 1.28
N ARG A 217 6.19 18.04 1.47
CA ARG A 217 7.06 16.88 1.57
C ARG A 217 6.61 15.81 0.59
N GLU A 218 7.56 15.04 0.07
CA GLU A 218 7.27 13.89 -0.80
C GLU A 218 7.85 12.62 -0.19
N LEU A 219 7.04 11.57 -0.14
CA LEU A 219 7.49 10.22 0.10
C LEU A 219 7.29 9.39 -1.17
N THR A 220 8.30 8.66 -1.59
CA THR A 220 8.27 7.81 -2.79
C THR A 220 8.21 6.33 -2.40
N VAL A 221 7.33 5.59 -3.06
CA VAL A 221 7.19 4.14 -2.98
C VAL A 221 7.31 3.56 -4.39
N LYS A 222 8.25 2.62 -4.61
CA LYS A 222 8.42 1.95 -5.91
C LYS A 222 7.44 0.80 -6.08
N GLY A 223 6.15 1.09 -5.95
CA GLY A 223 5.10 0.08 -5.96
C GLY A 223 3.76 0.66 -5.59
N PHE A 224 2.80 -0.22 -5.35
CA PHE A 224 1.47 0.16 -4.96
C PHE A 224 1.42 0.45 -3.45
N VAL A 225 0.74 1.53 -3.08
CA VAL A 225 0.42 1.86 -1.69
C VAL A 225 -0.97 1.33 -1.40
N GLN A 226 -1.04 0.28 -0.57
CA GLN A 226 -2.29 -0.38 -0.18
C GLN A 226 -3.03 0.40 0.92
N TYR A 227 -2.28 1.12 1.75
CA TYR A 227 -2.80 1.94 2.85
C TYR A 227 -1.85 3.10 3.12
N ALA A 228 -2.39 4.30 3.31
CA ALA A 228 -1.61 5.42 3.82
C ALA A 228 -2.49 6.39 4.62
N ASN A 229 -2.18 6.60 5.89
CA ASN A 229 -2.87 7.55 6.77
C ASN A 229 -1.88 8.27 7.67
N PHE A 230 -2.24 9.48 8.08
CA PHE A 230 -1.48 10.19 9.10
C PHE A 230 -1.55 9.48 10.44
N GLU A 231 -0.45 9.54 11.19
CA GLU A 231 -0.52 9.38 12.62
C GLU A 231 -1.37 10.50 13.23
N ARG A 232 -2.11 10.20 14.30
CA ARG A 232 -2.99 11.18 14.96
C ARG A 232 -2.27 12.49 15.30
N THR A 233 -0.99 12.49 15.66
CA THR A 233 -0.23 13.71 15.98
C THR A 233 0.29 14.46 14.75
N CYS A 234 0.24 13.83 13.57
CA CYS A 234 0.87 14.29 12.33
C CYS A 234 2.40 14.42 12.42
N ASP A 235 3.05 13.61 13.26
CA ASP A 235 4.53 13.51 13.29
C ASP A 235 5.05 12.34 12.46
N ALA A 236 4.15 11.50 11.95
CA ALA A 236 4.46 10.37 11.09
C ALA A 236 3.31 10.07 10.13
N VAL A 237 3.63 9.30 9.09
CA VAL A 237 2.65 8.67 8.19
C VAL A 237 2.82 7.15 8.32
N TYR A 238 1.69 6.45 8.39
CA TYR A 238 1.64 5.00 8.27
C TYR A 238 1.46 4.63 6.81
N VAL A 239 2.28 3.72 6.30
CA VAL A 239 2.22 3.28 4.90
C VAL A 239 2.26 1.76 4.87
N ILE A 240 1.36 1.14 4.10
CA ILE A 240 1.49 -0.27 3.70
C ILE A 240 1.76 -0.31 2.20
N SER A 241 2.87 -0.94 1.83
CA SER A 241 3.28 -1.03 0.43
C SER A 241 4.12 -2.27 0.14
N ASP A 242 4.20 -2.60 -1.16
CA ASP A 242 4.98 -3.72 -1.69
C ASP A 242 6.50 -3.46 -1.67
N ASP A 243 6.90 -2.19 -1.52
CA ASP A 243 8.29 -1.75 -1.39
C ASP A 243 8.38 -0.67 -0.29
N GLY A 244 9.55 -0.49 0.29
CA GLY A 244 9.77 0.47 1.37
C GLY A 244 9.49 1.92 0.94
N CYS A 245 8.95 2.70 1.86
CA CYS A 245 8.65 4.12 1.69
C CYS A 245 9.85 4.98 2.11
N LYS A 246 10.20 5.96 1.28
CA LYS A 246 11.34 6.86 1.55
C LYS A 246 10.98 8.32 1.31
N PHE A 247 11.39 9.21 2.20
CA PHE A 247 11.34 10.65 1.95
C PHE A 247 12.25 11.03 0.80
N THR A 248 11.75 11.88 -0.10
CA THR A 248 12.49 12.38 -1.26
C THR A 248 12.48 13.89 -1.39
N LEU A 249 11.55 14.56 -0.71
CA LEU A 249 11.51 16.01 -0.54
C LEU A 249 10.99 16.36 0.86
N ASP A 250 11.58 17.36 1.49
CA ASP A 250 10.99 18.10 2.62
C ASP A 250 11.42 19.56 2.47
N SER A 251 10.45 20.46 2.31
CA SER A 251 10.70 21.89 2.12
C SER A 251 11.15 22.62 3.38
N GLU A 252 10.92 22.04 4.57
CA GLU A 252 11.25 22.65 5.86
C GLU A 252 12.59 22.14 6.41
N ASN A 253 12.89 20.86 6.22
CA ASN A 253 14.09 20.23 6.75
C ASN A 253 14.88 19.52 5.65
N GLU A 254 16.21 19.67 5.65
CA GLU A 254 17.05 18.91 4.75
C GLU A 254 16.95 17.41 5.06
N ILE A 255 16.62 16.62 4.03
CA ILE A 255 16.64 15.16 4.15
C ILE A 255 18.08 14.74 4.31
N LYS A 256 18.40 14.22 5.50
CA LYS A 256 19.67 13.55 5.74
C LYS A 256 19.71 12.34 4.84
N LYS A 257 20.31 12.50 3.66
CA LYS A 257 20.69 11.35 2.85
C LYS A 257 21.57 10.53 3.78
N ALA A 258 21.15 9.29 4.03
CA ALA A 258 22.11 8.25 4.28
C ALA A 258 23.21 8.49 3.24
N GLU A 259 24.43 8.78 3.67
CA GLU A 259 25.56 8.62 2.78
C GLU A 259 25.47 7.14 2.37
N GLU A 260 24.81 6.86 1.24
CA GLU A 260 25.35 5.92 0.29
C GLU A 260 26.73 6.50 0.03
N ILE A 261 27.69 6.09 0.86
CA ILE A 261 29.08 6.30 0.55
C ILE A 261 29.16 5.58 -0.79
N GLN A 262 29.14 6.33 -1.89
CA GLN A 262 29.66 5.88 -3.16
C GLN A 262 31.14 5.69 -2.89
N VAL A 263 31.45 4.60 -2.19
CA VAL A 263 32.79 4.13 -2.02
C VAL A 263 33.21 3.83 -3.44
N GLU A 264 34.13 4.65 -3.95
CA GLU A 264 34.70 4.46 -5.28
C GLU A 264 35.14 3.00 -5.37
N LYS A 265 34.51 2.25 -6.28
CA LYS A 265 34.73 0.81 -6.41
C LYS A 265 36.16 0.62 -6.90
N LYS A 266 37.01 0.06 -6.03
CA LYS A 266 38.43 -0.12 -6.32
C LYS A 266 38.69 -1.29 -7.25
N TYR A 267 37.80 -2.29 -7.26
CA TYR A 267 38.00 -3.50 -8.04
C TYR A 267 36.69 -4.19 -8.37
N LYS A 268 36.73 -5.00 -9.44
CA LYS A 268 35.61 -5.80 -9.93
C LYS A 268 35.90 -7.26 -9.67
N TRP A 269 34.89 -8.05 -9.34
CA TRP A 269 35.08 -9.47 -9.16
C TRP A 269 33.92 -10.28 -9.73
N SER A 270 34.25 -11.49 -10.17
CA SER A 270 33.32 -12.47 -10.70
C SER A 270 33.67 -13.83 -10.13
N GLN A 271 32.78 -14.81 -10.29
CA GLN A 271 33.03 -16.15 -9.79
C GLN A 271 32.36 -17.21 -10.66
N THR A 272 32.92 -18.40 -10.62
CA THR A 272 32.31 -19.62 -11.13
C THR A 272 32.05 -20.58 -9.95
N SER A 273 31.60 -21.81 -10.24
CA SER A 273 31.56 -22.88 -9.24
C SER A 273 32.94 -23.25 -8.70
N GLU A 274 34.02 -22.95 -9.42
CA GLU A 274 35.37 -23.45 -9.12
C GLU A 274 36.34 -22.35 -8.66
N ASP A 275 36.18 -21.12 -9.13
CA ASP A 275 37.14 -20.04 -8.87
C ASP A 275 36.49 -18.66 -8.64
N LEU A 276 37.30 -17.73 -8.14
CA LEU A 276 37.01 -16.31 -8.03
C LEU A 276 38.00 -15.56 -8.90
N THR A 277 37.51 -14.64 -9.73
CA THR A 277 38.37 -13.74 -10.53
C THR A 277 38.19 -12.31 -10.05
N ILE A 278 39.29 -11.66 -9.67
CA ILE A 278 39.31 -10.30 -9.11
C ILE A 278 40.18 -9.41 -10.01
N LYS A 279 39.64 -8.28 -10.45
CA LYS A 279 40.26 -7.36 -11.42
C LYS A 279 40.46 -5.97 -10.80
N PHE A 280 41.72 -5.57 -10.64
CA PHE A 280 42.11 -4.25 -10.14
C PHE A 280 42.68 -3.39 -11.28
N PRO A 281 42.13 -2.20 -11.56
CA PRO A 281 42.75 -1.26 -12.50
C PRO A 281 44.07 -0.73 -11.93
N LEU A 282 45.12 -0.72 -12.74
CA LEU A 282 46.45 -0.19 -12.40
C LEU A 282 46.70 1.16 -13.11
N PRO A 283 47.50 2.06 -12.52
CA PRO A 283 47.84 3.35 -13.14
C PRO A 283 48.69 3.20 -14.42
N GLU A 284 48.65 4.19 -15.32
CA GLU A 284 49.30 4.15 -16.65
C GLU A 284 50.82 3.89 -16.62
N ASN A 285 51.50 4.24 -15.53
CA ASN A 285 52.95 4.06 -15.33
C ASN A 285 53.28 2.92 -14.33
N PHE A 286 52.50 1.84 -14.31
CA PHE A 286 52.66 0.79 -13.31
C PHE A 286 54.00 0.04 -13.41
N LYS A 287 54.53 -0.37 -12.24
CA LYS A 287 55.74 -1.20 -12.15
C LYS A 287 55.40 -2.56 -11.55
N LYS A 288 55.59 -3.63 -12.33
CA LYS A 288 55.22 -5.01 -11.94
C LYS A 288 55.89 -5.49 -10.64
N ASN A 289 57.09 -5.02 -10.33
CA ASN A 289 57.84 -5.42 -9.13
C ASN A 289 57.29 -4.83 -7.81
N LEU A 290 56.27 -3.97 -7.87
CA LEU A 290 55.64 -3.33 -6.70
C LEU A 290 54.32 -4.00 -6.31
N VAL A 291 53.90 -5.06 -7.01
CA VAL A 291 52.73 -5.88 -6.67
C VAL A 291 53.16 -6.98 -5.72
N HIS A 292 52.55 -7.03 -4.54
CA HIS A 292 52.75 -8.09 -3.56
C HIS A 292 51.42 -8.78 -3.29
N VAL A 293 51.33 -10.05 -3.68
CA VAL A 293 50.18 -10.92 -3.42
C VAL A 293 50.62 -12.00 -2.44
N THR A 294 49.90 -12.14 -1.33
CA THR A 294 50.10 -13.21 -0.36
C THR A 294 48.75 -13.83 -0.06
N THR A 295 48.66 -15.14 -0.20
CA THR A 295 47.43 -15.90 -0.05
C THR A 295 47.68 -17.08 0.89
N GLU A 296 46.79 -17.25 1.84
CA GLU A 296 46.68 -18.38 2.75
C GLU A 296 45.31 -19.03 2.54
N PRO A 297 45.07 -20.27 3.00
CA PRO A 297 43.81 -20.95 2.75
C PRO A 297 42.57 -20.14 3.12
N THR A 298 42.64 -19.30 4.16
CA THR A 298 41.52 -18.46 4.62
C THR A 298 41.82 -16.97 4.62
N HIS A 299 42.92 -16.52 4.02
CA HIS A 299 43.34 -15.12 4.10
C HIS A 299 43.96 -14.62 2.81
N ILE A 300 43.71 -13.36 2.48
CA ILE A 300 44.29 -12.70 1.32
C ILE A 300 44.92 -11.37 1.75
N SER A 301 46.09 -11.06 1.20
CA SER A 301 46.71 -9.75 1.29
C SER A 301 47.31 -9.36 -0.07
N LEU A 302 46.70 -8.37 -0.70
CA LEU A 302 47.14 -7.76 -1.94
C LEU A 302 47.53 -6.30 -1.72
N LYS A 303 48.78 -5.96 -2.08
CA LYS A 303 49.34 -4.62 -1.96
C LYS A 303 49.98 -4.18 -3.27
N TYR A 304 49.85 -2.89 -3.57
CA TYR A 304 50.57 -2.23 -4.66
C TYR A 304 51.30 -1.00 -4.09
N GLU A 305 52.62 -0.95 -4.25
CA GLU A 305 53.47 0.05 -3.59
C GLU A 305 53.28 0.06 -2.06
N ASN A 306 52.75 1.17 -1.50
CA ASN A 306 52.44 1.33 -0.08
C ASN A 306 50.92 1.25 0.19
N GLU A 307 50.09 1.05 -0.84
CA GLU A 307 48.64 0.95 -0.69
C GLU A 307 48.20 -0.52 -0.58
N THR A 308 47.30 -0.79 0.37
CA THR A 308 46.66 -2.10 0.49
C THR A 308 45.39 -2.09 -0.35
N LEU A 309 45.35 -2.94 -1.38
CA LEU A 309 44.24 -2.99 -2.33
C LEU A 309 43.12 -3.94 -1.85
N LEU A 310 43.50 -5.06 -1.23
CA LEU A 310 42.57 -6.03 -0.64
C LEU A 310 43.29 -6.76 0.50
N THR A 311 42.68 -6.83 1.67
CA THR A 311 43.22 -7.58 2.81
C THR A 311 42.08 -8.05 3.69
N GLY A 312 42.10 -9.33 4.07
CA GLY A 312 41.14 -9.84 5.02
C GLY A 312 40.99 -11.36 4.99
N LYS A 313 40.16 -11.84 5.92
CA LYS A 313 39.78 -13.24 6.01
C LYS A 313 38.79 -13.55 4.90
N LEU A 314 39.10 -14.55 4.08
CA LEU A 314 38.25 -14.99 2.98
C LEU A 314 36.96 -15.63 3.50
N TYR A 315 35.88 -15.52 2.72
CA TYR A 315 34.58 -16.10 3.08
C TYR A 315 34.63 -17.64 3.23
N HIS A 316 35.42 -18.32 2.39
CA HIS A 316 35.70 -19.76 2.50
C HIS A 316 37.15 -20.09 2.13
N GLN A 317 37.50 -21.38 2.16
CA GLN A 317 38.86 -21.83 1.86
C GLN A 317 39.19 -21.80 0.37
N ILE A 318 40.40 -21.33 0.05
CA ILE A 318 41.02 -21.39 -1.28
C ILE A 318 42.24 -22.31 -1.28
N ASP A 319 42.64 -22.78 -2.45
CA ASP A 319 43.91 -23.46 -2.68
C ASP A 319 45.00 -22.41 -3.02
N PRO A 320 45.94 -22.13 -2.10
CA PRO A 320 46.96 -21.12 -2.33
C PRO A 320 47.99 -21.52 -3.39
N ASP A 321 48.19 -22.82 -3.63
CA ASP A 321 49.22 -23.32 -4.56
C ASP A 321 48.78 -23.17 -6.02
N VAL A 322 47.47 -23.14 -6.26
CA VAL A 322 46.86 -23.01 -7.60
C VAL A 322 46.39 -21.58 -7.87
N THR A 323 46.36 -20.73 -6.83
CA THR A 323 46.06 -19.31 -6.96
C THR A 323 47.14 -18.58 -7.76
N CYS A 324 46.74 -17.86 -8.81
CA CYS A 324 47.67 -17.13 -9.66
C CYS A 324 47.18 -15.72 -9.99
N TRP A 325 48.11 -14.86 -10.40
CA TRP A 325 47.79 -13.52 -10.84
C TRP A 325 48.53 -13.15 -12.12
N THR A 326 47.87 -12.40 -12.99
CA THR A 326 48.38 -11.90 -14.26
C THR A 326 48.09 -10.41 -14.40
N ILE A 327 48.74 -9.74 -15.35
CA ILE A 327 48.44 -8.34 -15.67
C ILE A 327 48.07 -8.28 -17.14
N GLU A 328 46.87 -7.78 -17.42
CA GLU A 328 46.27 -7.67 -18.75
C GLU A 328 45.87 -6.21 -18.99
N SER A 329 46.43 -5.55 -20.01
CA SER A 329 46.03 -4.20 -20.44
C SER A 329 45.83 -3.20 -19.28
N SER A 330 46.84 -3.08 -18.40
CA SER A 330 46.82 -2.22 -17.20
C SER A 330 45.79 -2.64 -16.13
N THR A 331 45.41 -3.91 -16.09
CA THR A 331 44.55 -4.49 -15.05
C THR A 331 45.24 -5.69 -14.41
N LEU A 332 45.36 -5.72 -13.09
CA LEU A 332 45.80 -6.89 -12.34
C LEU A 332 44.61 -7.86 -12.22
N VAL A 333 44.76 -9.06 -12.72
CA VAL A 333 43.77 -10.14 -12.64
C VAL A 333 44.29 -11.18 -11.66
N LEU A 334 43.56 -11.41 -10.58
CA LEU A 334 43.84 -12.40 -9.55
C LEU A 334 42.80 -13.50 -9.61
N THR A 335 43.23 -14.75 -9.77
CA THR A 335 42.36 -15.92 -9.82
C THR A 335 42.60 -16.78 -8.58
N LEU A 336 41.59 -16.88 -7.72
CA LEU A 336 41.61 -17.70 -6.49
C LEU A 336 40.85 -19.00 -6.75
N GLN A 337 41.51 -20.14 -6.56
CA GLN A 337 40.89 -21.45 -6.71
C GLN A 337 40.14 -21.84 -5.43
N LYS A 338 38.85 -22.17 -5.50
CA LYS A 338 38.08 -22.64 -4.34
C LYS A 338 38.48 -24.08 -4.00
N CYS A 339 38.63 -24.38 -2.70
CA CYS A 339 38.79 -25.77 -2.25
C CYS A 339 37.48 -26.57 -2.38
N GLU A 340 36.34 -25.91 -2.20
CA GLU A 340 35.01 -26.50 -2.31
C GLU A 340 34.32 -26.05 -3.60
N SER A 341 34.20 -26.96 -4.57
CA SER A 341 33.49 -26.71 -5.82
C SER A 341 31.98 -26.64 -5.59
N GLY A 342 31.30 -25.72 -6.30
CA GLY A 342 29.85 -25.52 -6.25
C GLY A 342 29.36 -24.50 -5.23
N LEU A 343 30.23 -24.00 -4.35
CA LEU A 343 29.87 -22.98 -3.37
C LEU A 343 29.99 -21.57 -3.97
N MET A 344 28.88 -20.83 -4.01
CA MET A 344 28.84 -19.44 -4.46
C MET A 344 29.06 -18.50 -3.27
N TRP A 345 30.07 -17.64 -3.36
CA TRP A 345 30.45 -16.73 -2.30
C TRP A 345 29.59 -15.45 -2.40
N PRO A 346 28.94 -15.00 -1.31
CA PRO A 346 28.23 -13.73 -1.30
C PRO A 346 29.18 -12.53 -1.24
N GLU A 347 30.39 -12.73 -0.71
CA GLU A 347 31.45 -11.72 -0.58
C GLU A 347 32.83 -12.39 -0.63
N ILE A 348 33.88 -11.65 -0.96
CA ILE A 348 35.26 -12.19 -0.99
C ILE A 348 35.85 -12.27 0.42
N VAL A 349 35.66 -11.22 1.22
CA VAL A 349 36.18 -11.09 2.58
C VAL A 349 35.02 -11.06 3.57
N GLU A 350 35.11 -11.83 4.66
CA GLU A 350 34.10 -11.86 5.71
C GLU A 350 33.88 -10.47 6.33
N GLY A 351 32.63 -10.02 6.39
CA GLY A 351 32.25 -8.75 7.02
C GLY A 351 32.06 -7.59 6.05
N GLY A 352 32.02 -7.85 4.74
CA GLY A 352 31.67 -6.91 3.69
C GLY A 352 32.82 -6.00 3.25
N ASP A 353 33.39 -6.26 2.07
CA ASP A 353 34.24 -5.29 1.39
C ASP A 353 33.37 -4.34 0.54
N VAL A 354 33.27 -3.09 0.99
CA VAL A 354 32.51 -2.02 0.31
C VAL A 354 33.17 -1.53 -0.99
N PHE A 355 34.45 -1.82 -1.21
CA PHE A 355 35.22 -1.39 -2.37
C PHE A 355 35.07 -2.31 -3.59
N GLY A 356 34.55 -3.53 -3.42
CA GLY A 356 34.34 -4.49 -4.50
C GLY A 356 33.00 -4.33 -5.23
N GLU A 357 33.00 -4.51 -6.56
CA GLU A 357 31.79 -4.62 -7.39
C GLU A 357 31.68 -6.04 -7.97
N TYR A 358 30.59 -6.75 -7.67
CA TYR A 358 30.32 -8.07 -8.23
C TYR A 358 29.74 -7.94 -9.64
N LEU A 359 30.40 -8.54 -10.63
CA LEU A 359 29.94 -8.63 -12.00
C LEU A 359 29.81 -10.11 -12.38
N PRO A 360 28.58 -10.62 -12.58
CA PRO A 360 28.40 -12.03 -12.93
C PRO A 360 28.98 -12.30 -14.33
N ASP A 361 29.61 -13.47 -14.48
CA ASP A 361 30.15 -13.92 -15.76
C ASP A 361 29.01 -14.08 -16.79
N PRO A 362 29.11 -13.51 -18.02
CA PRO A 362 28.12 -13.71 -19.07
C PRO A 362 27.74 -15.17 -19.33
N ALA A 363 28.66 -16.12 -19.17
CA ALA A 363 28.37 -17.55 -19.33
C ALA A 363 27.45 -18.07 -18.23
N LEU A 364 27.68 -17.66 -16.98
CA LEU A 364 26.87 -18.02 -15.82
C LEU A 364 25.49 -17.33 -15.88
N VAL A 365 25.42 -16.09 -16.36
CA VAL A 365 24.15 -15.41 -16.65
C VAL A 365 23.36 -16.16 -17.72
N SER A 366 24.03 -16.62 -18.79
CA SER A 366 23.40 -17.39 -19.86
C SER A 366 22.91 -18.75 -19.38
N GLU A 367 23.69 -19.47 -18.56
CA GLU A 367 23.28 -20.76 -17.99
C GLU A 367 22.08 -20.59 -17.04
N ILE A 368 22.09 -19.57 -16.19
CA ILE A 368 20.95 -19.24 -15.32
C ILE A 368 19.74 -18.88 -16.18
N ALA A 369 19.91 -18.04 -17.20
CA ALA A 369 18.82 -17.66 -18.11
C ALA A 369 18.25 -18.89 -18.84
N GLU A 370 19.08 -19.83 -19.27
CA GLU A 370 18.64 -21.07 -19.93
C GLU A 370 17.92 -22.03 -18.97
N ARG A 371 18.39 -22.14 -17.71
CA ARG A 371 17.69 -22.92 -16.66
C ARG A 371 16.38 -22.30 -16.22
N LEU A 372 16.31 -20.97 -16.24
CA LEU A 372 15.09 -20.22 -15.90
C LEU A 372 14.15 -20.07 -17.11
N ALA A 373 14.63 -20.26 -18.34
CA ALA A 373 13.83 -20.13 -19.56
C ALA A 373 12.50 -20.94 -19.53
N PRO A 374 12.45 -22.18 -19.01
CA PRO A 374 11.20 -22.93 -18.87
C PRO A 374 10.24 -22.37 -17.80
N LEU A 375 10.77 -21.63 -16.81
CA LEU A 375 9.99 -20.97 -15.76
C LEU A 375 9.50 -19.58 -16.19
N THR A 376 10.09 -19.03 -17.26
CA THR A 376 9.74 -17.73 -17.84
C THR A 376 9.05 -17.84 -19.21
N SER A 377 8.71 -19.05 -19.65
CA SER A 377 8.01 -19.27 -20.92
C SER A 377 6.50 -19.16 -20.73
N ASP A 378 5.81 -18.51 -21.67
CA ASP A 378 4.33 -18.38 -21.70
C ASP A 378 3.59 -19.71 -21.93
N THR A 379 4.29 -20.85 -21.87
CA THR A 379 3.77 -22.19 -22.14
C THR A 379 3.91 -23.02 -20.87
N GLU A 380 2.79 -23.35 -20.21
CA GLU A 380 2.80 -24.21 -19.03
C GLU A 380 3.30 -25.62 -19.37
N MET A 381 4.40 -26.01 -18.73
CA MET A 381 4.87 -27.40 -18.75
C MET A 381 4.09 -28.21 -17.70
N GLY A 382 3.58 -29.38 -18.09
CA GLY A 382 2.91 -30.29 -17.16
C GLY A 382 3.85 -30.75 -16.03
N PRO A 383 3.31 -31.14 -14.85
CA PRO A 383 4.13 -31.44 -13.69
C PRO A 383 5.09 -32.62 -13.95
N PRO A 384 6.34 -32.55 -13.47
CA PRO A 384 7.27 -33.66 -13.57
C PRO A 384 6.73 -34.88 -12.83
N THR A 385 6.91 -36.06 -13.44
CA THR A 385 6.42 -37.32 -12.88
C THR A 385 7.17 -37.64 -11.58
N GLY A 386 6.45 -37.72 -10.46
CA GLY A 386 6.99 -38.14 -9.17
C GLY A 386 7.03 -37.07 -8.06
N THR A 387 6.55 -35.85 -8.31
CA THR A 387 6.39 -34.86 -7.24
C THR A 387 5.12 -35.15 -6.41
N THR A 388 5.26 -35.29 -5.10
CA THR A 388 4.13 -35.36 -4.14
C THR A 388 3.45 -34.01 -3.91
N PHE A 389 3.97 -32.94 -4.52
CA PHE A 389 3.31 -31.65 -4.61
C PHE A 389 2.20 -31.72 -5.65
N ASN A 390 0.97 -31.65 -5.17
CA ASN A 390 -0.19 -31.52 -6.05
C ASN A 390 -0.32 -30.04 -6.42
N SER A 391 0.19 -29.65 -7.59
CA SER A 391 0.07 -28.28 -8.12
C SER A 391 -1.39 -27.84 -8.30
N GLN A 392 -2.36 -28.77 -8.24
CA GLN A 392 -3.80 -28.47 -8.20
C GLN A 392 -4.29 -27.88 -6.85
N GLN A 393 -3.43 -27.72 -5.84
CA GLN A 393 -3.74 -27.06 -4.58
C GLN A 393 -3.24 -25.62 -4.48
N VAL A 394 -2.48 -25.15 -5.48
CA VAL A 394 -2.03 -23.75 -5.54
C VAL A 394 -3.06 -23.00 -6.36
N GLU A 395 -3.86 -22.15 -5.71
CA GLU A 395 -4.85 -21.32 -6.39
C GLU A 395 -4.17 -20.03 -6.91
N GLU A 396 -4.74 -19.38 -7.93
CA GLU A 396 -4.20 -18.12 -8.49
C GLU A 396 -3.98 -17.02 -7.43
N CYS A 397 -4.70 -17.09 -6.31
CA CYS A 397 -4.56 -16.18 -5.17
C CYS A 397 -3.26 -16.38 -4.35
N ASP A 398 -2.59 -17.52 -4.48
CA ASP A 398 -1.31 -17.81 -3.82
C ASP A 398 -0.14 -17.11 -4.53
N PHE A 399 -0.26 -16.80 -5.83
CA PHE A 399 0.79 -16.16 -6.62
C PHE A 399 0.81 -14.61 -6.51
N GLU A 400 -0.27 -13.98 -6.03
CA GLU A 400 -0.28 -12.52 -5.80
C GLU A 400 0.58 -12.10 -4.58
N CYS A 401 1.03 -13.04 -3.75
CA CYS A 401 1.78 -12.82 -2.51
C CYS A 401 3.32 -12.80 -2.64
N ASP A 402 3.89 -12.87 -3.84
CA ASP A 402 5.36 -12.92 -4.03
C ASP A 402 6.09 -11.60 -3.68
N LYS A 403 5.36 -10.53 -3.35
CA LYS A 403 5.96 -9.26 -2.91
C LYS A 403 5.90 -9.12 -1.41
N LEU A 404 7.06 -8.82 -0.81
CA LEU A 404 7.21 -8.50 0.61
C LEU A 404 6.41 -7.24 0.96
N THR A 405 5.16 -7.40 1.38
CA THR A 405 4.33 -6.29 1.84
C THR A 405 4.73 -5.90 3.26
N VAL A 406 4.98 -4.61 3.50
CA VAL A 406 5.39 -4.11 4.81
C VAL A 406 4.47 -2.98 5.28
N PHE A 407 4.17 -2.96 6.57
CA PHE A 407 3.63 -1.78 7.25
C PHE A 407 4.81 -0.99 7.83
N GLU A 408 4.89 0.29 7.52
CA GLU A 408 5.94 1.20 7.98
C GLU A 408 5.35 2.45 8.64
N ARG A 409 5.94 2.85 9.78
CA ARG A 409 5.72 4.18 10.37
C ARG A 409 6.90 5.09 10.01
N VAL A 410 6.68 6.00 9.07
CA VAL A 410 7.71 6.91 8.57
C VAL A 410 7.62 8.26 9.30
N SER A 411 8.68 8.65 9.99
CA SER A 411 8.69 9.87 10.81
C SER A 411 8.98 11.11 9.97
N ARG A 412 8.22 12.18 10.20
CA ARG A 412 8.40 13.49 9.57
C ARG A 412 9.76 14.10 9.88
N ASP A 413 10.17 14.05 11.14
CA ASP A 413 11.31 14.84 11.63
C ASP A 413 12.65 14.14 11.38
N SER A 414 12.67 12.81 11.43
CA SER A 414 13.88 12.02 11.15
C SER A 414 14.01 11.57 9.70
N HIS A 415 12.93 11.64 8.93
CA HIS A 415 12.81 11.09 7.56
C HIS A 415 13.05 9.58 7.45
N GLU A 416 13.17 8.88 8.57
CA GLU A 416 13.44 7.44 8.63
C GLU A 416 12.18 6.64 8.99
N VAL A 417 12.18 5.37 8.58
CA VAL A 417 11.22 4.37 9.06
C VAL A 417 11.56 4.06 10.52
N THR A 418 10.64 4.37 11.43
CA THR A 418 10.84 4.17 12.87
C THR A 418 10.38 2.78 13.32
N HIS A 419 9.31 2.26 12.71
CA HIS A 419 8.74 0.96 13.00
C HIS A 419 8.39 0.24 11.70
N LYS A 420 8.61 -1.06 11.67
CA LYS A 420 8.35 -1.91 10.52
C LYS A 420 7.70 -3.22 10.97
N ILE A 421 6.62 -3.62 10.29
CA ILE A 421 5.99 -4.93 10.41
C ILE A 421 6.04 -5.56 9.03
N ASN A 422 6.59 -6.77 8.95
CA ASN A 422 6.49 -7.57 7.74
C ASN A 422 5.14 -8.27 7.72
N LEU A 423 4.32 -7.97 6.72
CA LEU A 423 3.02 -8.62 6.55
C LEU A 423 3.16 -9.96 5.82
N GLY A 424 4.26 -10.21 5.10
CA GLY A 424 4.45 -11.47 4.38
C GLY A 424 3.25 -11.78 3.47
N SER A 425 2.61 -12.93 3.66
CA SER A 425 1.40 -13.36 2.95
C SER A 425 0.09 -12.81 3.54
N HIS A 426 0.15 -11.99 4.59
CA HIS A 426 -1.03 -11.39 5.20
C HIS A 426 -1.51 -10.20 4.36
N GLN A 427 -2.48 -10.47 3.48
CA GLN A 427 -3.06 -9.47 2.60
C GLN A 427 -3.87 -8.40 3.37
N VAL A 428 -3.73 -7.14 2.95
CA VAL A 428 -4.63 -6.05 3.37
C VAL A 428 -5.93 -6.18 2.59
N LEU A 429 -7.04 -6.34 3.32
CA LEU A 429 -8.34 -6.64 2.72
C LEU A 429 -9.28 -5.43 2.70
N LEU A 430 -9.22 -4.58 3.74
CA LEU A 430 -10.02 -3.36 3.83
C LEU A 430 -9.39 -2.33 4.76
N SER A 431 -9.95 -1.12 4.74
CA SER A 431 -9.73 -0.10 5.78
C SER A 431 -11.08 0.35 6.33
N VAL A 432 -11.17 0.58 7.63
CA VAL A 432 -12.42 0.94 8.33
C VAL A 432 -12.17 1.98 9.41
N GLY A 433 -13.03 3.00 9.48
CA GLY A 433 -13.01 3.99 10.56
C GLY A 433 -13.79 3.46 11.76
N LEU A 434 -13.10 3.06 12.83
CA LEU A 434 -13.74 2.54 14.05
C LEU A 434 -14.10 3.65 15.04
N GLU A 435 -13.20 4.62 15.18
CA GLU A 435 -13.29 5.69 16.17
C GLU A 435 -13.05 7.04 15.46
N GLU A 436 -13.72 8.09 15.92
CA GLU A 436 -13.48 9.44 15.41
C GLU A 436 -12.06 9.92 15.75
N ASN A 437 -11.47 10.72 14.86
CA ASN A 437 -10.14 11.31 15.03
C ASN A 437 -9.00 10.29 15.23
N GLN A 438 -9.22 9.03 14.84
CA GLN A 438 -8.19 8.02 14.73
C GLN A 438 -7.90 7.74 13.25
N PRO A 439 -6.67 7.32 12.92
CA PRO A 439 -6.36 6.75 11.60
C PRO A 439 -7.31 5.59 11.30
N LEU A 440 -7.59 5.31 10.02
CA LEU A 440 -8.40 4.14 9.67
C LEU A 440 -7.70 2.87 10.17
N ALA A 441 -8.47 1.98 10.78
CA ALA A 441 -7.99 0.64 11.09
C ALA A 441 -7.84 -0.18 9.80
N VAL A 442 -6.91 -1.13 9.81
CA VAL A 442 -6.59 -1.97 8.66
C VAL A 442 -7.06 -3.40 8.92
N GLY A 443 -7.91 -3.91 8.04
CA GLY A 443 -8.30 -5.31 8.03
C GLY A 443 -7.25 -6.15 7.33
N ILE A 444 -6.56 -7.01 8.08
CA ILE A 444 -5.49 -7.86 7.58
C ILE A 444 -5.93 -9.33 7.69
N ARG A 445 -5.75 -10.10 6.62
CA ARG A 445 -6.03 -11.53 6.62
C ARG A 445 -5.17 -12.24 7.66
N SER A 446 -5.80 -12.96 8.58
CA SER A 446 -5.15 -13.77 9.60
C SER A 446 -5.80 -15.14 9.61
N ASP A 447 -5.16 -16.10 8.93
CA ASP A 447 -5.70 -17.44 8.69
C ASP A 447 -7.05 -17.37 7.91
N VAL A 448 -8.13 -17.88 8.50
CA VAL A 448 -9.49 -17.87 7.93
C VAL A 448 -10.22 -16.55 8.17
N ASP A 449 -9.74 -15.73 9.11
CA ASP A 449 -10.39 -14.51 9.58
C ASP A 449 -9.76 -13.25 9.00
N THR A 450 -10.46 -12.12 9.13
CA THR A 450 -9.87 -10.78 8.92
C THR A 450 -9.75 -10.08 10.27
N CYS A 451 -8.52 -9.89 10.76
CA CYS A 451 -8.25 -9.16 11.99
C CYS A 451 -8.19 -7.65 11.71
N ILE A 452 -8.90 -6.85 12.50
CA ILE A 452 -8.94 -5.39 12.38
C ILE A 452 -7.91 -4.77 13.33
N TRP A 453 -6.91 -4.10 12.74
CA TRP A 453 -5.77 -3.52 13.45
C TRP A 453 -5.85 -2.00 13.46
N GLN A 454 -5.92 -1.40 14.64
CA GLN A 454 -5.90 0.05 14.82
C GLN A 454 -4.48 0.53 15.15
N PRO A 455 -3.85 1.36 14.29
CA PRO A 455 -2.62 2.05 14.65
C PRO A 455 -2.87 3.04 15.79
N THR A 456 -2.03 3.01 16.81
CA THR A 456 -2.11 3.89 17.99
C THR A 456 -0.72 4.37 18.38
N ASN A 457 -0.61 5.63 18.80
CA ASN A 457 0.65 6.22 19.26
C ASN A 457 0.43 7.17 20.46
N GLU A 458 -0.16 6.66 21.56
CA GLU A 458 -0.40 7.47 22.77
C GLU A 458 0.83 7.54 23.69
N ASN A 459 1.56 6.42 23.83
CA ASN A 459 2.80 6.33 24.60
C ASN A 459 3.93 5.73 23.76
N GLU A 460 3.62 4.61 23.13
CA GLU A 460 4.49 3.88 22.22
C GLU A 460 3.63 3.42 21.05
N PHE A 461 4.20 3.47 19.86
CA PHE A 461 3.51 3.02 18.66
C PHE A 461 3.16 1.52 18.72
N ARG A 462 1.89 1.20 18.47
CA ARG A 462 1.36 -0.17 18.43
C ARG A 462 0.22 -0.31 17.41
N LEU A 463 0.13 -1.47 16.77
CA LEU A 463 -1.08 -1.93 16.11
C LEU A 463 -1.88 -2.79 17.10
N VAL A 464 -3.07 -2.33 17.46
CA VAL A 464 -3.94 -3.00 18.42
C VAL A 464 -5.05 -3.75 17.68
N HIS A 465 -5.20 -5.04 17.97
CA HIS A 465 -6.33 -5.83 17.46
C HIS A 465 -7.63 -5.36 18.14
N LYS A 466 -8.53 -4.74 17.38
CA LYS A 466 -9.79 -4.15 17.91
C LYS A 466 -11.01 -5.03 17.67
N GLY A 467 -10.96 -5.93 16.69
CA GLY A 467 -12.05 -6.86 16.39
C GLY A 467 -11.72 -7.77 15.21
N THR A 468 -12.58 -8.74 14.96
CA THR A 468 -12.35 -9.77 13.95
C THR A 468 -13.58 -9.98 13.07
N LEU A 469 -13.41 -9.91 11.76
CA LEU A 469 -14.40 -10.37 10.79
C LEU A 469 -14.18 -11.87 10.53
N LEU A 470 -14.88 -12.69 11.31
CA LEU A 470 -14.85 -14.16 11.31
C LEU A 470 -15.10 -14.74 9.91
N ALA A 471 -14.27 -15.71 9.52
CA ALA A 471 -14.25 -16.38 8.22
C ALA A 471 -14.10 -15.48 6.99
N LEU A 472 -13.98 -14.14 7.13
CA LEU A 472 -13.93 -13.25 5.98
C LEU A 472 -12.57 -13.21 5.28
N GLY A 473 -11.51 -13.72 5.90
CA GLY A 473 -10.23 -13.94 5.21
C GLY A 473 -10.35 -15.05 4.18
N TYR A 474 -11.05 -16.13 4.52
CA TYR A 474 -11.35 -17.24 3.61
C TYR A 474 -12.44 -16.88 2.59
N ILE A 475 -13.54 -16.26 3.03
CA ILE A 475 -14.67 -15.92 2.16
C ILE A 475 -14.26 -14.89 1.10
N GLN A 476 -13.46 -13.88 1.46
CA GLN A 476 -12.99 -12.90 0.50
C GLN A 476 -12.12 -13.54 -0.59
N ALA A 477 -11.25 -14.49 -0.24
CA ALA A 477 -10.41 -15.18 -1.22
C ALA A 477 -11.22 -15.90 -2.31
N SER A 478 -12.43 -16.38 -2.01
CA SER A 478 -13.32 -17.01 -2.99
C SER A 478 -14.11 -16.00 -3.85
N LYS A 479 -13.90 -14.69 -3.69
CA LYS A 479 -14.64 -13.60 -4.37
C LYS A 479 -13.74 -12.85 -5.35
N GLN A 480 -13.26 -13.55 -6.38
CA GLN A 480 -12.32 -13.02 -7.37
C GLN A 480 -12.82 -11.77 -8.12
N GLN A 481 -14.14 -11.57 -8.24
CA GLN A 481 -14.75 -10.41 -8.90
C GLN A 481 -15.03 -9.23 -7.96
N MET A 482 -14.50 -9.29 -6.73
CA MET A 482 -14.64 -8.23 -5.74
C MET A 482 -14.01 -6.93 -6.22
N LYS A 483 -14.78 -5.85 -6.14
CA LYS A 483 -14.29 -4.48 -6.31
C LYS A 483 -14.09 -3.77 -4.98
N PHE A 484 -15.01 -3.96 -4.03
CA PHE A 484 -14.94 -3.34 -2.72
C PHE A 484 -15.19 -4.35 -1.58
N PHE A 485 -14.49 -4.13 -0.48
CA PHE A 485 -14.73 -4.79 0.79
C PHE A 485 -14.81 -3.73 1.90
N VAL A 486 -15.97 -3.62 2.54
CA VAL A 486 -16.24 -2.62 3.58
C VAL A 486 -16.80 -3.29 4.83
N ALA A 487 -16.61 -2.66 5.99
CA ALA A 487 -17.21 -3.05 7.24
C ALA A 487 -17.83 -1.84 7.93
N SER A 488 -18.88 -2.05 8.72
CA SER A 488 -19.43 -1.00 9.56
C SER A 488 -18.42 -0.58 10.64
N PRO A 489 -18.44 0.68 11.09
CA PRO A 489 -17.59 1.15 12.19
C PRO A 489 -17.64 0.29 13.46
N ASP A 490 -18.82 -0.23 13.81
CA ASP A 490 -19.04 -1.10 14.97
C ASP A 490 -18.74 -2.60 14.71
N LEU A 491 -18.31 -2.93 13.49
CA LEU A 491 -18.04 -4.29 13.01
C LEU A 491 -19.24 -5.25 13.10
N SER A 492 -20.47 -4.73 13.24
CA SER A 492 -21.70 -5.54 13.27
C SER A 492 -21.95 -6.29 11.95
N TYR A 493 -21.51 -5.70 10.83
CA TYR A 493 -21.55 -6.35 9.53
C TYR A 493 -20.37 -5.95 8.64
N ALA A 494 -20.14 -6.75 7.61
CA ALA A 494 -19.27 -6.40 6.50
C ALA A 494 -19.91 -6.79 5.16
N ALA A 495 -19.48 -6.14 4.09
CA ALA A 495 -20.00 -6.37 2.76
C ALA A 495 -18.88 -6.51 1.73
N ILE A 496 -18.99 -7.52 0.88
CA ILE A 496 -18.13 -7.75 -0.28
C ILE A 496 -18.98 -7.47 -1.51
N CYS A 497 -18.50 -6.53 -2.32
CA CYS A 497 -19.20 -6.02 -3.48
C CYS A 497 -18.44 -6.41 -4.75
N GLU A 498 -19.12 -7.05 -5.70
CA GLU A 498 -18.57 -7.27 -7.04
C GLU A 498 -18.56 -5.98 -7.85
N SER A 499 -17.85 -5.95 -8.97
CA SER A 499 -17.82 -4.78 -9.88
C SER A 499 -19.22 -4.41 -10.42
N THR A 500 -20.11 -5.40 -10.54
CA THR A 500 -21.50 -5.23 -10.99
C THR A 500 -22.41 -6.15 -10.20
N LYS A 501 -23.70 -5.79 -10.11
CA LYS A 501 -24.82 -6.66 -9.71
C LYS A 501 -24.84 -7.17 -8.27
N HIS A 502 -23.88 -7.98 -7.81
CA HIS A 502 -24.00 -8.71 -6.55
C HIS A 502 -23.26 -8.05 -5.39
N ILE A 503 -23.93 -8.03 -4.25
CA ILE A 503 -23.42 -7.54 -2.98
C ILE A 503 -23.68 -8.61 -1.93
N PHE A 504 -22.61 -9.14 -1.33
CA PHE A 504 -22.66 -10.15 -0.28
C PHE A 504 -22.52 -9.47 1.07
N ILE A 505 -23.49 -9.64 1.96
CA ILE A 505 -23.55 -8.97 3.26
C ILE A 505 -23.46 -10.02 4.35
N TYR A 506 -22.57 -9.80 5.31
CA TYR A 506 -22.19 -10.74 6.36
C TYR A 506 -22.39 -10.09 7.73
N CYS A 507 -23.37 -10.54 8.50
CA CYS A 507 -23.67 -10.05 9.85
C CYS A 507 -23.26 -11.10 10.88
N GLN A 508 -22.42 -10.74 11.85
CA GLN A 508 -21.84 -11.74 12.78
C GLN A 508 -22.78 -12.11 13.93
N ASN A 509 -23.53 -11.14 14.46
CA ASN A 509 -24.29 -11.31 15.71
C ASN A 509 -25.75 -10.86 15.56
N LYS A 510 -26.51 -11.47 14.64
CA LYS A 510 -27.95 -11.16 14.53
C LYS A 510 -28.74 -11.94 15.57
N SER A 511 -29.39 -11.23 16.49
CA SER A 511 -30.22 -11.83 17.55
C SER A 511 -31.41 -12.59 16.94
N ILE A 512 -31.64 -13.82 17.38
CA ILE A 512 -32.70 -14.69 16.86
C ILE A 512 -33.97 -14.53 17.72
N GLY A 513 -34.42 -13.30 17.97
CA GLY A 513 -35.70 -13.02 18.67
C GLY A 513 -36.03 -13.95 19.87
N LEU A 514 -37.31 -14.33 20.02
CA LEU A 514 -37.79 -15.26 21.07
C LEU A 514 -37.60 -16.75 20.72
N ASN A 515 -37.26 -17.07 19.46
CA ASN A 515 -37.19 -18.44 18.96
C ASN A 515 -35.74 -18.95 19.05
N GLN A 516 -35.41 -19.62 20.16
CA GLN A 516 -34.10 -20.23 20.36
C GLN A 516 -33.85 -21.35 19.32
N LEU A 517 -32.82 -21.19 18.50
CA LEU A 517 -32.36 -22.27 17.64
C LEU A 517 -31.53 -23.25 18.47
N ARG A 518 -31.74 -24.55 18.27
CA ARG A 518 -30.97 -25.62 18.92
C ARG A 518 -30.12 -26.32 17.87
N ASN A 519 -28.81 -26.32 18.06
CA ASN A 519 -27.91 -27.12 17.25
C ASN A 519 -28.31 -28.59 17.41
N ARG A 520 -28.67 -29.26 16.31
CA ARG A 520 -29.17 -30.65 16.32
C ARG A 520 -28.10 -31.64 16.80
N THR A 521 -26.82 -31.36 16.54
CA THR A 521 -25.70 -32.25 16.83
C THR A 521 -25.18 -32.04 18.25
N THR A 522 -25.00 -30.79 18.67
CA THR A 522 -24.41 -30.46 19.99
C THR A 522 -25.45 -30.19 21.08
N GLY A 523 -26.72 -30.01 20.70
CA GLY A 523 -27.80 -29.67 21.62
C GLY A 523 -27.72 -28.25 22.20
N LYS A 524 -26.67 -27.48 21.90
CA LYS A 524 -26.48 -26.09 22.37
C LYS A 524 -27.58 -25.18 21.83
N ARG A 525 -28.07 -24.29 22.69
CA ARG A 525 -29.01 -23.23 22.34
C ARG A 525 -28.21 -22.04 21.79
N VAL A 526 -28.62 -21.53 20.65
CA VAL A 526 -27.97 -20.45 19.93
C VAL A 526 -28.91 -19.24 19.98
N ASN A 527 -28.44 -18.15 20.58
CA ASN A 527 -29.21 -16.91 20.77
C ASN A 527 -28.92 -15.86 19.69
N ALA A 528 -27.79 -16.00 18.99
CA ALA A 528 -27.39 -15.15 17.87
C ALA A 528 -26.85 -16.02 16.74
N LEU A 529 -27.22 -15.72 15.50
CA LEU A 529 -26.76 -16.42 14.31
C LEU A 529 -25.95 -15.46 13.44
N ALA A 530 -24.82 -15.95 12.92
CA ALA A 530 -24.15 -15.28 11.83
C ALA A 530 -24.93 -15.51 10.52
N GLN A 531 -25.27 -14.43 9.82
CA GLN A 531 -26.09 -14.46 8.62
C GLN A 531 -25.34 -13.93 7.40
N GLN A 532 -25.54 -14.59 6.27
CA GLN A 532 -25.16 -14.08 4.96
C GLN A 532 -26.42 -13.73 4.19
N GLN A 533 -26.43 -12.58 3.54
CA GLN A 533 -27.44 -12.17 2.57
C GLN A 533 -26.77 -11.82 1.24
N VAL A 534 -27.49 -12.01 0.14
CA VAL A 534 -27.05 -11.59 -1.19
C VAL A 534 -28.06 -10.60 -1.70
N PHE A 535 -27.61 -9.38 -1.96
CA PHE A 535 -28.41 -8.36 -2.61
C PHE A 535 -27.97 -8.26 -4.08
N SER A 536 -28.94 -8.35 -4.98
CA SER A 536 -28.73 -8.19 -6.42
C SER A 536 -29.31 -6.85 -6.85
N LEU A 537 -28.46 -5.98 -7.37
CA LEU A 537 -28.90 -4.72 -7.96
C LEU A 537 -29.84 -4.99 -9.14
N PRO A 538 -30.89 -4.15 -9.33
CA PRO A 538 -31.80 -4.30 -10.46
C PRO A 538 -31.13 -4.09 -11.82
N SER A 539 -30.07 -3.26 -11.89
CA SER A 539 -29.28 -3.02 -13.09
C SER A 539 -27.90 -3.68 -12.99
N ASN A 540 -27.33 -4.03 -14.15
CA ASN A 540 -25.94 -4.51 -14.27
C ASN A 540 -24.95 -3.34 -14.42
N GLU A 541 -25.32 -2.14 -13.95
CA GLU A 541 -24.41 -1.00 -13.95
C GLU A 541 -23.21 -1.25 -13.02
N GLU A 542 -22.08 -0.64 -13.37
CA GLU A 542 -20.88 -0.71 -12.54
C GLU A 542 -21.10 0.03 -11.23
N ILE A 543 -20.64 -0.59 -10.14
CA ILE A 543 -20.66 0.02 -8.81
C ILE A 543 -19.45 0.94 -8.71
N LEU A 544 -19.68 2.25 -8.63
CA LEU A 544 -18.66 3.29 -8.59
C LEU A 544 -18.26 3.68 -7.18
N GLY A 545 -19.13 3.43 -6.19
CA GLY A 545 -18.79 3.70 -4.81
C GLY A 545 -19.64 2.92 -3.81
N ILE A 546 -19.11 2.79 -2.60
CA ILE A 546 -19.75 2.05 -1.52
C ILE A 546 -19.38 2.66 -0.17
N TYR A 547 -20.30 2.66 0.77
CA TYR A 547 -20.04 3.10 2.14
C TYR A 547 -20.89 2.30 3.13
N ALA A 548 -20.26 1.79 4.19
CA ALA A 548 -20.94 1.08 5.27
C ALA A 548 -21.01 1.98 6.51
N SER A 549 -22.22 2.37 6.91
CA SER A 549 -22.47 2.94 8.24
C SER A 549 -22.80 1.82 9.23
N ASN A 550 -23.16 2.13 10.48
CA ASN A 550 -23.64 1.11 11.42
C ASN A 550 -25.07 0.61 11.09
N THR A 551 -25.81 1.34 10.23
CA THR A 551 -27.24 1.13 10.00
C THR A 551 -27.59 0.85 8.55
N CYS A 552 -26.74 1.30 7.62
CA CYS A 552 -27.02 1.30 6.19
C CYS A 552 -25.76 1.01 5.38
N LEU A 553 -25.90 0.16 4.35
CA LEU A 553 -24.92 0.03 3.27
C LEU A 553 -25.38 0.87 2.07
N TYR A 554 -24.61 1.89 1.74
CA TYR A 554 -24.85 2.76 0.59
C TYR A 554 -24.02 2.29 -0.60
N VAL A 555 -24.65 2.30 -1.78
CA VAL A 555 -24.09 1.82 -3.04
C VAL A 555 -24.38 2.86 -4.12
N LEU A 556 -23.35 3.29 -4.81
CA LEU A 556 -23.42 4.29 -5.87
C LEU A 556 -23.06 3.63 -7.20
N GLY A 557 -23.96 3.72 -8.18
CA GLY A 557 -23.67 3.43 -9.59
C GLY A 557 -23.54 4.71 -10.40
N GLU A 558 -23.37 4.60 -11.72
CA GLU A 558 -23.28 5.79 -12.58
C GLU A 558 -24.57 6.62 -12.55
N ASN A 559 -25.74 5.96 -12.57
CA ASN A 559 -27.04 6.63 -12.67
C ASN A 559 -27.95 6.40 -11.46
N PHE A 560 -27.49 5.77 -10.39
CA PHE A 560 -28.32 5.49 -9.23
C PHE A 560 -27.55 5.56 -7.92
N ILE A 561 -28.30 5.77 -6.84
CA ILE A 561 -27.84 5.55 -5.48
C ILE A 561 -28.83 4.64 -4.75
N THR A 562 -28.33 3.70 -3.96
CA THR A 562 -29.12 2.76 -3.18
C THR A 562 -28.61 2.67 -1.75
N ALA A 563 -29.50 2.69 -0.77
CA ALA A 563 -29.20 2.39 0.63
C ALA A 563 -29.94 1.12 1.04
N LEU A 564 -29.20 0.17 1.62
CA LEU A 564 -29.69 -1.07 2.21
C LEU A 564 -29.66 -0.94 3.72
N LYS A 565 -30.81 -1.01 4.39
CA LYS A 565 -30.91 -0.90 5.85
C LYS A 565 -30.66 -2.26 6.51
N LEU A 566 -29.66 -2.36 7.39
CA LEU A 566 -29.11 -3.64 7.88
C LEU A 566 -29.38 -3.93 9.36
#